data_AF-A0A2A4TWX2-F1
#
_entry.id   AF-A0A2A4TWX2-F1
#
_cell.length_a   1.000
_cell.length_b   1.000
_cell.length_c   1.000
_cell.angle_alpha   90.00
_cell.angle_beta   90.00
_cell.angle_gamma   90.00
#
_symmetry.space_group_name_H-M   'P 1'
#
loop_
_entity.id
_entity.type
_entity.pdbx_description
1 polymer ?
#
loop_
_entity_poly.entity_id
_entity_poly.type
_entity_poly.pdbx_seq_one_letter_code
_entity_poly.pdbx_strand_id
1 'polypeptide(L)'
;MSFELPALPYAKDALEPHISKETIEYHYGKHHQSYVNKLNAILEKQIELQSVSLEELIKTATGGVFNNAAQVYNHTFYWNCLSPNGGGEPDGKLASEIVKDFGSFAKFKE
;
A
#
# COMPACT_ATOMS: atom_id res chain seq x y z
N MET A 1 -8.43 -5.75 -19.05
CA MET A 1 -8.00 -4.53 -18.32
C MET A 1 -6.76 -4.90 -17.51
N SER A 2 -5.79 -4.00 -17.36
CA SER A 2 -4.58 -4.23 -16.58
C SER A 2 -4.57 -3.33 -15.36
N PHE A 3 -4.09 -3.84 -14.23
CA PHE A 3 -3.77 -3.01 -13.08
C PHE A 3 -2.55 -2.13 -13.40
N GLU A 4 -2.54 -0.91 -12.89
CA GLU A 4 -1.44 0.03 -13.05
C GLU A 4 -0.73 0.26 -11.72
N LEU A 5 0.53 0.68 -11.79
CA LEU A 5 1.25 1.15 -10.61
C LEU A 5 0.80 2.59 -10.31
N PRO A 6 0.11 2.86 -9.19
CA PRO A 6 -0.30 4.22 -8.87
C PRO A 6 0.90 5.13 -8.70
N ALA A 7 0.79 6.41 -9.08
CA ALA A 7 1.86 7.37 -8.85
C ALA A 7 2.12 7.55 -7.33
N LEU A 8 3.38 7.77 -6.95
CA LEU A 8 3.70 8.19 -5.58
C LEU A 8 3.04 9.54 -5.28
N PRO A 9 2.51 9.76 -4.07
CA PRO A 9 1.90 11.04 -3.69
C PRO A 9 2.94 12.15 -3.39
N TYR A 10 4.24 11.82 -3.44
CA TYR A 10 5.35 12.73 -3.19
C TYR A 10 6.60 12.32 -4.01
N ALA A 11 7.59 13.21 -4.06
CA ALA A 11 8.89 12.93 -4.69
C ALA A 11 9.65 11.81 -3.96
N LYS A 12 10.54 11.10 -4.65
CA LYS A 12 11.21 9.90 -4.10
C LYS A 12 12.14 10.20 -2.92
N ASP A 13 12.62 11.41 -2.78
CA ASP A 13 13.46 11.90 -1.68
C ASP A 13 12.67 12.63 -0.59
N ALA A 14 11.35 12.78 -0.75
CA ALA A 14 10.53 13.61 0.14
C ALA A 14 10.40 13.06 1.58
N LEU A 15 10.74 11.78 1.80
CA LEU A 15 10.66 11.15 3.13
C LEU A 15 12.01 11.10 3.87
N GLU A 16 13.06 11.68 3.31
CA GLU A 16 14.35 11.78 4.00
C GLU A 16 14.25 12.69 5.24
N PRO A 17 14.97 12.40 6.33
CA PRO A 17 15.96 11.32 6.49
C PRO A 17 15.35 9.98 6.97
N HIS A 18 14.03 9.88 7.11
CA HIS A 18 13.37 8.72 7.72
C HIS A 18 13.29 7.52 6.77
N ILE A 19 13.08 7.77 5.48
CA ILE A 19 13.16 6.76 4.41
C ILE A 19 13.98 7.36 3.28
N SER A 20 15.06 6.68 2.88
CA SER A 20 15.94 7.18 1.83
C SER A 20 15.30 7.10 0.45
N LYS A 21 15.76 7.97 -0.45
CA LYS A 21 15.41 7.88 -1.88
C LYS A 21 15.68 6.50 -2.47
N GLU A 22 16.80 5.89 -2.12
CA GLU A 22 17.17 4.54 -2.57
C GLU A 22 16.12 3.51 -2.14
N THR A 23 15.65 3.57 -0.88
CA THR A 23 14.58 2.68 -0.42
C THR A 23 13.32 2.85 -1.25
N ILE A 24 12.90 4.09 -1.57
CA ILE A 24 11.71 4.31 -2.41
C ILE A 24 11.95 3.80 -3.84
N GLU A 25 13.13 4.01 -4.43
CA GLU A 25 13.46 3.52 -5.77
C GLU A 25 13.35 1.99 -5.89
N TYR A 26 13.76 1.25 -4.87
CA TYR A 26 13.59 -0.20 -4.84
C TYR A 26 12.18 -0.62 -4.43
N HIS A 27 11.64 -0.10 -3.33
CA HIS A 27 10.37 -0.57 -2.76
C HIS A 27 9.19 -0.21 -3.66
N TYR A 28 9.11 1.02 -4.16
CA TYR A 28 8.11 1.41 -5.14
C TYR A 28 8.51 0.99 -6.56
N GLY A 29 9.70 1.38 -7.01
CA GLY A 29 10.10 1.24 -8.41
C GLY A 29 10.42 -0.18 -8.86
N LYS A 30 10.73 -1.10 -7.93
CA LYS A 30 10.98 -2.52 -8.24
C LYS A 30 9.95 -3.45 -7.60
N HIS A 31 9.79 -3.42 -6.28
CA HIS A 31 8.93 -4.39 -5.59
C HIS A 31 7.45 -4.16 -5.91
N HIS A 32 6.92 -2.95 -5.69
CA HIS A 32 5.53 -2.63 -5.99
C HIS A 32 5.21 -2.82 -7.49
N GLN A 33 6.07 -2.30 -8.38
CA GLN A 33 5.94 -2.53 -9.83
C GLN A 33 5.94 -4.03 -10.19
N SER A 34 6.79 -4.83 -9.54
CA SER A 34 6.84 -6.27 -9.82
C SER A 34 5.54 -6.98 -9.43
N TYR A 35 4.86 -6.56 -8.38
CA TYR A 35 3.56 -7.14 -8.00
C TYR A 35 2.49 -6.81 -9.05
N VAL A 36 2.45 -5.57 -9.55
CA VAL A 36 1.57 -5.16 -10.65
C VAL A 36 1.84 -6.01 -11.91
N ASN A 37 3.11 -6.12 -12.31
CA ASN A 37 3.51 -6.87 -13.50
C ASN A 37 3.14 -8.36 -13.40
N LYS A 38 3.41 -8.98 -12.24
CA LYS A 38 3.10 -10.40 -12.01
C LYS A 38 1.60 -10.65 -11.97
N LEU A 39 0.83 -9.75 -11.33
CA LEU A 39 -0.63 -9.86 -11.30
C LEU A 39 -1.20 -9.82 -12.72
N ASN A 40 -0.80 -8.83 -13.52
CA ASN A 40 -1.25 -8.71 -14.92
C ASN A 40 -0.87 -9.96 -15.74
N ALA A 41 0.36 -10.47 -15.62
CA ALA A 41 0.79 -11.67 -16.33
C ALA A 41 0.01 -12.95 -15.94
N ILE A 42 -0.51 -13.02 -14.70
CA ILE A 42 -1.40 -14.12 -14.28
C ILE A 42 -2.79 -13.93 -14.90
N LEU A 43 -3.33 -12.71 -14.86
CA LEU A 43 -4.68 -12.39 -15.35
C LEU A 43 -4.82 -12.48 -16.87
N GLU A 44 -3.73 -12.28 -17.62
CA GLU A 44 -3.68 -12.59 -19.06
C GLU A 44 -4.05 -14.05 -19.36
N LYS A 45 -3.82 -14.96 -18.42
CA LYS A 45 -4.11 -16.40 -18.55
C LYS A 45 -5.42 -16.82 -17.88
N GLN A 46 -6.10 -15.90 -17.17
CA GLN A 46 -7.33 -16.12 -16.40
C GLN A 46 -8.33 -15.01 -16.75
N ILE A 47 -8.90 -15.11 -17.95
CA ILE A 47 -9.73 -14.05 -18.56
C ILE A 47 -10.94 -13.70 -17.70
N GLU A 48 -11.48 -14.67 -16.97
CA GLU A 48 -12.60 -14.54 -16.05
C GLU A 48 -12.32 -13.60 -14.87
N LEU A 49 -11.04 -13.43 -14.52
CA LEU A 49 -10.63 -12.55 -13.42
C LEU A 49 -10.28 -11.13 -13.88
N GLN A 50 -10.18 -10.86 -15.18
CA GLN A 50 -9.74 -9.55 -15.69
C GLN A 50 -10.72 -8.41 -15.44
N SER A 51 -11.99 -8.71 -15.18
CA SER A 51 -13.01 -7.71 -14.80
C SER A 51 -13.21 -7.58 -13.30
N VAL A 52 -12.49 -8.37 -12.49
CA VAL A 52 -12.61 -8.38 -11.03
C VAL A 52 -11.74 -7.27 -10.45
N SER A 53 -12.27 -6.50 -9.51
CA SER A 53 -11.51 -5.42 -8.86
C SER A 53 -10.39 -5.96 -7.99
N LEU A 54 -9.39 -5.12 -7.69
CA LEU A 54 -8.27 -5.51 -6.84
C LEU A 54 -8.73 -6.00 -5.45
N GLU A 55 -9.67 -5.29 -4.84
CA GLU A 55 -10.24 -5.65 -3.53
C GLU A 55 -11.03 -6.95 -3.57
N GLU A 56 -11.77 -7.20 -4.65
CA GLU A 56 -12.53 -8.44 -4.78
C GLU A 56 -11.60 -9.63 -5.01
N LEU A 57 -10.50 -9.46 -5.77
CA LEU A 57 -9.44 -10.46 -5.86
C LEU A 57 -8.80 -10.74 -4.49
N ILE A 58 -8.61 -9.72 -3.64
CA ILE A 58 -8.10 -9.91 -2.28
C ILE A 58 -9.05 -10.75 -1.43
N LYS A 59 -10.37 -10.57 -1.59
CA LYS A 59 -11.38 -11.29 -0.80
C LYS A 59 -11.60 -12.73 -1.27
N THR A 60 -11.46 -12.99 -2.57
CA THR A 60 -11.97 -14.23 -3.18
C THR A 60 -10.87 -15.13 -3.77
N ALA A 61 -9.74 -14.56 -4.20
CA ALA A 61 -8.69 -15.34 -4.82
C ALA A 61 -7.82 -16.04 -3.76
N THR A 62 -7.01 -16.99 -4.22
CA THR A 62 -6.01 -17.68 -3.40
C THR A 62 -4.67 -17.75 -4.13
N GLY A 63 -3.61 -18.17 -3.44
CA GLY A 63 -2.30 -18.41 -4.03
C GLY A 63 -1.71 -17.17 -4.72
N GLY A 64 -1.19 -17.35 -5.94
CA GLY A 64 -0.47 -16.31 -6.68
C GLY A 64 -1.31 -15.06 -6.99
N VAL A 65 -2.59 -15.22 -7.31
CA VAL A 65 -3.48 -14.08 -7.60
C VAL A 65 -3.69 -13.25 -6.33
N PHE A 66 -4.08 -13.91 -5.23
CA PHE A 66 -4.24 -13.26 -3.92
C PHE A 66 -2.97 -12.54 -3.49
N ASN A 67 -1.82 -13.23 -3.52
CA ASN A 67 -0.55 -12.67 -3.03
C ASN A 67 -0.17 -11.40 -3.80
N ASN A 68 -0.30 -11.37 -5.13
CA ASN A 68 0.06 -10.19 -5.90
C ASN A 68 -1.00 -9.08 -5.78
N ALA A 69 -2.29 -9.41 -5.79
CA ALA A 69 -3.37 -8.43 -5.60
C ALA A 69 -3.28 -7.73 -4.24
N ALA A 70 -3.12 -8.50 -3.17
CA ALA A 70 -2.94 -7.98 -1.82
C ALA A 70 -1.68 -7.12 -1.74
N GLN A 71 -0.56 -7.52 -2.35
CA GLN A 71 0.66 -6.72 -2.30
C GLN A 71 0.56 -5.42 -3.09
N VAL A 72 -0.14 -5.37 -4.23
CA VAL A 72 -0.42 -4.10 -4.93
C VAL A 72 -1.22 -3.16 -4.03
N TYR A 73 -2.28 -3.67 -3.39
CA TYR A 73 -3.09 -2.86 -2.48
C TYR A 73 -2.28 -2.40 -1.26
N ASN A 74 -1.60 -3.32 -0.58
CA ASN A 74 -0.84 -3.05 0.64
C ASN A 74 0.24 -1.99 0.41
N HIS A 75 0.96 -2.04 -0.71
CA HIS A 75 1.97 -1.03 -1.03
C HIS A 75 1.33 0.32 -1.38
N THR A 76 0.26 0.32 -2.18
CA THR A 76 -0.48 1.56 -2.47
C THR A 76 -0.97 2.22 -1.18
N PHE A 77 -1.56 1.44 -0.28
CA PHE A 77 -2.02 1.90 1.03
C PHE A 77 -0.86 2.44 1.87
N TYR A 78 0.25 1.68 1.96
CA TYR A 78 1.46 2.09 2.67
C TYR A 78 1.98 3.46 2.22
N TRP A 79 2.11 3.71 0.91
CA TRP A 79 2.60 5.00 0.41
C TRP A 79 1.66 6.16 0.76
N ASN A 80 0.35 5.92 0.80
CA ASN A 80 -0.66 6.91 1.17
C ASN A 80 -0.76 7.13 2.69
N CYS A 81 -0.25 6.22 3.51
CA CYS A 81 -0.12 6.42 4.97
C CYS A 81 1.09 7.27 5.36
N LEU A 82 2.00 7.55 4.42
CA LEU A 82 3.20 8.35 4.64
C LEU A 82 3.03 9.75 4.04
N SER A 83 3.75 10.72 4.58
CA SER A 83 3.74 12.09 4.08
C SER A 83 5.05 12.79 4.46
N PRO A 84 5.62 13.64 3.57
CA PRO A 84 6.77 14.49 3.92
C PRO A 84 6.47 15.46 5.06
N ASN A 85 5.20 15.80 5.27
CA ASN A 85 4.72 16.66 6.36
C ASN A 85 3.89 15.88 7.39
N GLY A 86 4.09 14.55 7.46
CA GLY A 86 3.43 13.69 8.42
C GLY A 86 4.15 13.61 9.77
N GLY A 87 3.80 12.61 10.57
CA GLY A 87 4.33 12.44 11.92
C GLY A 87 3.55 13.24 12.97
N GLY A 88 4.12 13.39 14.15
CA GLY A 88 3.42 13.94 15.32
C GLY A 88 2.40 12.97 15.92
N GLU A 89 1.45 13.53 16.67
CA GLU A 89 0.29 12.79 17.18
C GLU A 89 -0.91 13.01 16.25
N PRO A 90 -1.82 12.02 16.11
CA PRO A 90 -3.05 12.20 15.33
C PRO A 90 -3.93 13.28 15.96
N ASP A 91 -4.83 13.84 15.16
CA ASP A 91 -5.87 14.77 15.61
C ASP A 91 -7.29 14.24 15.30
N GLY A 92 -8.28 15.04 15.67
CA GLY A 92 -9.68 14.81 15.34
C GLY A 92 -10.22 13.45 15.79
N LYS A 93 -11.00 12.82 14.89
CA LYS A 93 -11.70 11.57 15.20
C LYS A 93 -10.72 10.42 15.46
N LEU A 94 -9.64 10.33 14.70
CA LEU A 94 -8.67 9.24 14.85
C LEU A 94 -7.99 9.29 16.23
N ALA A 95 -7.56 10.47 16.68
CA ALA A 95 -7.01 10.66 18.02
C ALA A 95 -7.97 10.23 19.12
N SER A 96 -9.25 10.61 18.97
CA SER A 96 -10.31 10.28 19.93
C SER A 96 -10.54 8.76 20.03
N GLU A 97 -10.59 8.06 18.90
CA GLU A 97 -10.76 6.60 18.88
C GLU A 97 -9.52 5.87 19.42
N ILE A 98 -8.31 6.37 19.14
CA ILE A 98 -7.08 5.81 19.72
C ILE A 98 -7.09 5.91 21.25
N VAL A 99 -7.43 7.08 21.79
CA VAL A 99 -7.53 7.25 23.25
C VAL A 99 -8.61 6.37 23.86
N LYS A 100 -9.76 6.23 23.17
CA LYS A 100 -10.86 5.39 23.65
C LYS A 100 -10.47 3.92 23.72
N ASP A 101 -9.82 3.39 22.69
CA ASP A 101 -9.56 1.95 22.56
C ASP A 101 -8.23 1.53 23.23
N PHE A 102 -7.25 2.43 23.29
CA PHE A 102 -5.90 2.14 23.79
C PHE A 102 -5.49 2.96 25.03
N GLY A 103 -6.32 3.90 25.48
CA GLY A 103 -6.10 4.74 26.65
C GLY A 103 -5.21 5.96 26.41
N SER A 104 -4.19 5.87 25.55
CA SER A 104 -3.40 7.01 25.09
C SER A 104 -2.66 6.70 23.78
N PHE A 105 -2.25 7.74 23.05
CA PHE A 105 -1.41 7.58 21.85
C PHE A 105 -0.08 6.90 22.15
N ALA A 106 0.55 7.22 23.29
CA ALA A 106 1.79 6.58 23.73
C ALA A 106 1.63 5.06 23.92
N LYS A 107 0.52 4.61 24.52
CA LYS A 107 0.20 3.18 24.71
C LYS A 107 -0.13 2.46 23.41
N PHE A 108 -0.74 3.15 22.45
CA PHE A 108 -0.97 2.60 21.12
C PHE A 108 0.33 2.38 20.34
N LYS A 109 1.35 3.22 20.57
CA LYS A 109 2.64 3.17 19.88
C LYS A 109 3.61 2.12 20.42
N GLU A 110 3.50 1.76 21.70
CA GLU A 110 4.32 0.72 22.37
C GLU A 110 4.08 -0.67 21.77
#